data_AF-A0A3D8Y674-F1
#
_entry.id   AF-A0A3D8Y674-F1
#
_cell.length_a   1.000
_cell.length_b   1.000
_cell.length_c   1.000
_cell.angle_alpha   90.00
_cell.angle_beta   90.00
_cell.angle_gamma   90.00
#
_symmetry.space_group_name_H-M   'P 1'
#
loop_
_entity.id
_entity.type
_entity.pdbx_description
1 polymer ?
#
loop_
_entity_poly.entity_id
_entity_poly.type
_entity_poly.pdbx_seq_one_letter_code
_entity_poly.pdbx_strand_id
1 'polypeptide(L)'
;MKEVLEYYLNNCRQAMTYQNELSFEFGNDYAISFSFDINEEENDDDLDDEHYSYNSICALPDLELFLGKGRKFTTVTIKGYEYLGWREDLSEGKSITNEMYSLVKKINSFDTRAILEYHVTVDYGEAMCDVEGNYLFAIQIAEEFWGNDEFAKFIIENSECTVSVPDFYTVFFRNRIEIKDNRAVSILSTNTKVRRLGYFKVLSLLLKENKSVPAASINRKFENYCLKYKGFLESNQFNKGLINTTKTGISAKPYIDTACDLEFLNRINNAFYSGKTFKVYQTLQTEFSDLDNIFSLSDFDKIFFLEHILRNDYFYFSCVLELMFIEERTTYSHLNKVFQHKIVSRLERYRQSSEFGDRKVLSNLDIILNRIKGWKKADIYLEHVIMPRLNWMLDLNVISRINNEYAITEIGKKIFRHLCIWNDVNTNEIVSANGFLDRFMVHLFDDCYNDSGAINPDKESLILEKMHRYIGESFDFFKTLAPNRVTASQAANYTKYKLYLDDRIKVGYQYILDKLSDKDEEKFIFKFQEQYQDGYIQKIY
;
A
#
# COMPACT_ATOMS: atom_id res chain seq x y z
N MET A 1 13.71 -15.60 -33.05
CA MET A 1 13.82 -16.39 -31.80
C MET A 1 15.18 -17.02 -31.63
N LYS A 2 15.72 -17.78 -32.60
CA LYS A 2 17.13 -18.25 -32.55
C LYS A 2 18.10 -17.09 -32.23
N GLU A 3 18.03 -16.01 -32.98
CA GLU A 3 18.85 -14.80 -32.77
C GLU A 3 18.74 -14.22 -31.35
N VAL A 4 17.52 -14.14 -30.80
CA VAL A 4 17.28 -13.71 -29.40
C VAL A 4 17.93 -14.65 -28.38
N LEU A 5 17.78 -15.96 -28.54
CA LEU A 5 18.35 -16.95 -27.61
C LEU A 5 19.88 -16.96 -27.68
N GLU A 6 20.46 -16.80 -28.88
CA GLU A 6 21.90 -16.62 -29.06
C GLU A 6 22.38 -15.33 -28.40
N TYR A 7 21.61 -14.24 -28.56
CA TYR A 7 21.91 -12.98 -27.90
C TYR A 7 21.89 -13.13 -26.37
N TYR A 8 20.89 -13.78 -25.80
CA TYR A 8 20.86 -14.07 -24.35
C TYR A 8 22.01 -14.96 -23.91
N LEU A 9 22.30 -16.04 -24.62
CA LEU A 9 23.42 -16.93 -24.29
C LEU A 9 24.74 -16.16 -24.24
N ASN A 10 24.97 -15.25 -25.20
CA ASN A 10 26.20 -14.45 -25.28
C ASN A 10 26.33 -13.36 -24.20
N ASN A 11 25.22 -12.99 -23.54
CA ASN A 11 25.20 -11.91 -22.55
C ASN A 11 24.84 -12.38 -21.13
N CYS A 12 24.39 -13.63 -20.97
CA CYS A 12 24.09 -14.22 -19.67
C CYS A 12 25.37 -14.65 -18.94
N ARG A 13 25.27 -14.75 -17.62
CA ARG A 13 26.30 -15.38 -16.79
C ARG A 13 26.25 -16.90 -16.91
N GLN A 14 25.04 -17.43 -16.95
CA GLN A 14 24.77 -18.85 -17.03
C GLN A 14 23.46 -19.07 -17.79
N ALA A 15 23.42 -20.12 -18.61
CA ALA A 15 22.19 -20.63 -19.18
C ALA A 15 22.01 -22.09 -18.75
N MET A 16 20.79 -22.45 -18.39
CA MET A 16 20.47 -23.79 -17.88
C MET A 16 19.08 -24.21 -18.30
N THR A 17 18.91 -25.53 -18.46
CA THR A 17 17.61 -26.14 -18.62
C THR A 17 17.30 -27.00 -17.41
N TYR A 18 16.11 -26.82 -16.84
CA TYR A 18 15.59 -27.61 -15.74
C TYR A 18 14.13 -27.93 -16.02
N GLN A 19 13.76 -29.21 -15.97
CA GLN A 19 12.42 -29.69 -16.33
C GLN A 19 12.00 -29.17 -17.72
N ASN A 20 10.98 -28.31 -17.77
CA ASN A 20 10.40 -27.73 -18.99
C ASN A 20 10.75 -26.25 -19.16
N GLU A 21 11.84 -25.78 -18.55
CA GLU A 21 12.27 -24.38 -18.56
C GLU A 21 13.71 -24.23 -19.05
N LEU A 22 13.93 -23.30 -19.98
CA LEU A 22 15.24 -22.81 -20.40
C LEU A 22 15.44 -21.41 -19.81
N SER A 23 16.41 -21.26 -18.91
CA SER A 23 16.67 -20.03 -18.17
C SER A 23 18.03 -19.44 -18.50
N PHE A 24 18.07 -18.12 -18.70
CA PHE A 24 19.26 -17.32 -18.89
C PHE A 24 19.41 -16.36 -17.71
N GLU A 25 20.46 -16.53 -16.90
CA GLU A 25 20.71 -15.71 -15.73
C GLU A 25 21.58 -14.49 -16.07
N PHE A 26 21.14 -13.32 -15.63
CA PHE A 26 21.87 -12.06 -15.78
C PHE A 26 22.17 -11.48 -14.40
N GLY A 27 23.45 -11.20 -14.12
CA GLY A 27 23.88 -10.73 -12.80
C GLY A 27 23.78 -11.81 -11.72
N ASN A 28 23.34 -11.42 -10.51
CA ASN A 28 23.19 -12.34 -9.37
C ASN A 28 21.74 -12.75 -9.11
N ASP A 29 20.74 -11.96 -9.52
CA ASP A 29 19.38 -12.06 -8.98
C ASP A 29 18.27 -11.96 -10.05
N TYR A 30 18.60 -12.14 -11.33
CA TYR A 30 17.68 -11.93 -12.45
C TYR A 30 17.84 -13.01 -13.52
N ALA A 31 16.72 -13.48 -14.06
CA ALA A 31 16.70 -14.49 -15.11
C ALA A 31 15.60 -14.23 -16.15
N ILE A 32 15.85 -14.63 -17.39
CA ILE A 32 14.84 -14.72 -18.45
C ILE A 32 14.61 -16.19 -18.73
N SER A 33 13.38 -16.64 -18.50
CA SER A 33 12.98 -18.05 -18.57
C SER A 33 11.99 -18.29 -19.71
N PHE A 34 12.24 -19.32 -20.48
CA PHE A 34 11.40 -19.81 -21.57
C PHE A 34 10.84 -21.18 -21.19
N SER A 35 9.54 -21.27 -20.93
CA SER A 35 8.88 -22.57 -20.73
C SER A 35 8.52 -23.20 -22.08
N PHE A 36 8.60 -24.52 -22.18
CA PHE A 36 8.31 -25.26 -23.41
C PHE A 36 7.55 -26.56 -23.13
N ASP A 37 6.84 -27.07 -24.14
CA ASP A 37 6.20 -28.38 -24.07
C ASP A 37 7.22 -29.50 -24.30
N ILE A 38 7.11 -30.58 -23.51
CA ILE A 38 7.86 -31.82 -23.70
C ILE A 38 6.98 -32.76 -24.55
N ASN A 39 7.49 -33.22 -25.70
CA ASN A 39 6.75 -34.15 -26.55
C ASN A 39 6.82 -35.57 -25.95
N GLU A 40 5.67 -36.17 -25.64
CA GLU A 40 5.56 -37.53 -25.07
C GLU A 40 6.12 -38.66 -25.98
N GLU A 41 6.45 -38.35 -27.25
CA GLU A 41 7.07 -39.31 -28.18
C GLU A 41 8.60 -39.44 -28.02
N GLU A 42 9.23 -38.62 -27.16
CA GLU A 42 10.61 -38.85 -26.70
C GLU A 42 10.62 -40.01 -25.67
N ASN A 43 10.36 -41.24 -26.15
CA ASN A 43 10.69 -42.48 -25.45
C ASN A 43 12.17 -42.76 -25.67
N ASP A 44 13.02 -42.46 -24.70
CA ASP A 44 14.32 -43.14 -24.57
C ASP A 44 14.73 -43.19 -23.10
N ASP A 45 15.14 -44.38 -22.67
CA ASP A 45 15.56 -44.74 -21.29
C ASP A 45 16.75 -43.90 -20.76
N ASP A 46 17.26 -42.93 -21.53
CA ASP A 46 18.31 -41.96 -21.17
C ASP A 46 17.74 -40.61 -20.62
N LEU A 47 16.42 -40.39 -20.68
CA LEU A 47 15.76 -39.12 -20.30
C LEU A 47 15.44 -38.97 -18.81
N ASP A 48 15.41 -40.06 -18.05
CA ASP A 48 15.05 -40.04 -16.62
C ASP A 48 16.12 -39.36 -15.74
N ASP A 49 17.40 -39.31 -16.17
CA ASP A 49 18.46 -38.57 -15.46
C ASP A 49 18.64 -37.13 -16.02
N GLU A 50 18.35 -36.87 -17.30
CA GLU A 50 18.49 -35.53 -17.92
C GLU A 50 17.34 -34.57 -17.56
N HIS A 51 16.13 -35.07 -17.26
CA HIS A 51 14.98 -34.21 -16.96
C HIS A 51 14.96 -33.64 -15.53
N TYR A 52 15.61 -34.33 -14.59
CA TYR A 52 15.70 -33.90 -13.18
C TYR A 52 17.06 -33.30 -12.83
N SER A 53 17.99 -33.22 -13.80
CA SER A 53 19.31 -32.63 -13.61
C SER A 53 19.40 -31.26 -14.27
N TYR A 54 20.13 -30.35 -13.63
CA TYR A 54 20.43 -29.04 -14.19
C TYR A 54 21.42 -29.18 -15.35
N ASN A 55 20.91 -29.12 -16.58
CA ASN A 55 21.74 -29.18 -17.78
C ASN A 55 22.19 -27.77 -18.18
N SER A 56 23.49 -27.52 -18.11
CA SER A 56 24.06 -26.22 -18.50
C SER A 56 24.15 -26.10 -20.02
N ILE A 57 23.70 -24.98 -20.58
CA ILE A 57 23.93 -24.62 -21.99
C ILE A 57 25.12 -23.68 -22.01
N CYS A 58 26.28 -24.18 -22.44
CA CYS A 58 27.53 -23.43 -22.36
C CYS A 58 27.95 -22.82 -23.71
N ALA A 59 27.43 -23.34 -24.83
CA ALA A 59 27.81 -22.87 -26.16
C ALA A 59 26.66 -22.96 -27.17
N LEU A 60 26.82 -22.26 -28.29
CA LEU A 60 25.86 -22.25 -29.41
C LEU A 60 25.48 -23.66 -29.91
N PRO A 61 26.40 -24.64 -30.04
CA PRO A 61 26.03 -26.00 -30.45
C PRO A 61 25.03 -26.68 -29.50
N ASP A 62 25.14 -26.43 -28.19
CA ASP A 62 24.23 -26.99 -27.19
C ASP A 62 22.83 -26.40 -27.35
N LEU A 63 22.75 -25.09 -27.63
CA LEU A 63 21.50 -24.40 -27.92
C LEU A 63 20.89 -24.88 -29.25
N GLU A 64 21.70 -25.12 -30.28
CA GLU A 64 21.23 -25.67 -31.55
C GLU A 64 20.67 -27.10 -31.38
N LEU A 65 21.35 -27.94 -30.60
CA LEU A 65 20.85 -29.27 -30.24
C LEU A 65 19.54 -29.17 -29.46
N PHE A 66 19.45 -28.23 -28.52
CA PHE A 66 18.25 -27.98 -27.74
C PHE A 66 17.06 -27.57 -28.63
N LEU A 67 17.28 -26.67 -29.59
CA LEU A 67 16.25 -26.22 -30.54
C LEU A 67 15.91 -27.30 -31.59
N GLY A 68 16.87 -28.15 -31.93
CA GLY A 68 16.70 -29.26 -32.88
C GLY A 68 15.69 -30.33 -32.45
N LYS A 69 15.36 -30.41 -31.14
CA LYS A 69 14.36 -31.33 -30.56
C LYS A 69 12.90 -30.92 -30.85
N GLY A 70 12.64 -29.88 -31.66
CA GLY A 70 11.29 -29.51 -32.10
C GLY A 70 10.38 -28.98 -30.97
N ARG A 71 10.99 -28.47 -29.89
CA ARG A 71 10.28 -27.96 -28.71
C ARG A 71 9.46 -26.71 -29.04
N LYS A 72 8.26 -26.64 -28.49
CA LYS A 72 7.37 -25.49 -28.64
C LYS A 72 7.39 -24.66 -27.36
N PHE A 73 7.85 -23.41 -27.44
CA PHE A 73 7.78 -22.48 -26.33
C PHE A 73 6.33 -22.08 -26.04
N THR A 74 5.97 -22.03 -24.76
CA THR A 74 4.61 -21.74 -24.27
C THR A 74 4.54 -20.45 -23.49
N THR A 75 5.61 -20.06 -22.79
CA THR A 75 5.68 -18.79 -22.07
C THR A 75 7.10 -18.23 -22.04
N VAL A 76 7.22 -16.91 -21.95
CA VAL A 76 8.45 -16.21 -21.59
C VAL A 76 8.19 -15.39 -20.34
N THR A 77 9.01 -15.61 -19.32
CA THR A 77 8.90 -14.95 -18.03
C THR A 77 10.22 -14.32 -17.66
N ILE A 78 10.17 -13.06 -17.26
CA ILE A 78 11.27 -12.39 -16.59
C ILE A 78 11.11 -12.61 -15.09
N LYS A 79 12.15 -13.13 -14.44
CA LYS A 79 12.17 -13.43 -13.01
C LYS A 79 13.27 -12.62 -12.31
N GLY A 80 12.98 -12.12 -11.12
CA GLY A 80 14.01 -11.66 -10.20
C GLY A 80 13.76 -12.28 -8.84
N TYR A 81 14.81 -12.71 -8.15
CA TYR A 81 14.68 -13.53 -6.95
C TYR A 81 15.61 -13.06 -5.82
N GLU A 82 15.22 -13.42 -4.60
CA GLU A 82 15.99 -13.29 -3.38
C GLU A 82 15.87 -14.61 -2.62
N TYR A 83 17.01 -15.23 -2.31
CA TYR A 83 17.03 -16.39 -1.42
C TYR A 83 16.77 -15.94 0.02
N LEU A 84 15.66 -16.38 0.62
CA LEU A 84 15.23 -15.90 1.93
C LEU A 84 16.16 -16.31 3.06
N GLY A 85 16.93 -17.39 2.88
CA GLY A 85 17.94 -17.85 3.84
C GLY A 85 19.09 -16.87 4.05
N TRP A 86 19.36 -15.96 3.10
CA TRP A 86 20.46 -14.98 3.22
C TRP A 86 20.04 -13.66 3.88
N ARG A 87 18.75 -13.43 4.12
CA ARG A 87 18.28 -12.15 4.68
C ARG A 87 18.94 -11.76 6.00
N GLU A 88 19.29 -12.73 6.83
CA GLU A 88 19.98 -12.48 8.11
C GLU A 88 21.41 -11.96 7.93
N ASP A 89 22.07 -12.33 6.83
CA ASP A 89 23.46 -11.99 6.51
C ASP A 89 23.59 -10.67 5.72
N LEU A 90 22.48 -10.15 5.17
CA LEU A 90 22.50 -8.94 4.34
C LEU A 90 22.71 -7.68 5.19
N SER A 91 23.68 -6.84 4.81
CA SER A 91 23.88 -5.52 5.43
C SER A 91 22.78 -4.52 5.07
N GLU A 92 22.13 -4.67 3.92
CA GLU A 92 21.04 -3.82 3.46
C GLU A 92 19.95 -4.70 2.83
N GLY A 93 18.68 -4.39 3.12
CA GLY A 93 17.56 -5.09 2.49
C GLY A 93 17.31 -4.58 1.07
N LYS A 94 16.79 -5.45 0.20
CA LYS A 94 16.45 -5.17 -1.19
C LYS A 94 14.95 -5.40 -1.42
N SER A 95 14.29 -4.48 -2.13
CA SER A 95 12.83 -4.53 -2.35
C SER A 95 12.45 -5.18 -3.67
N ILE A 96 12.37 -6.51 -3.70
CA ILE A 96 12.02 -7.33 -4.90
C ILE A 96 10.73 -6.85 -5.57
N THR A 97 9.68 -6.54 -4.79
CA THR A 97 8.43 -6.02 -5.35
C THR A 97 8.63 -4.67 -6.05
N ASN A 98 9.47 -3.78 -5.52
CA ASN A 98 9.71 -2.49 -6.16
C ASN A 98 10.51 -2.62 -7.46
N GLU A 99 11.45 -3.56 -7.53
CA GLU A 99 12.21 -3.84 -8.75
C GLU A 99 11.30 -4.35 -9.86
N MET A 100 10.38 -5.27 -9.52
CA MET A 100 9.35 -5.75 -10.44
C MET A 100 8.58 -4.57 -11.04
N TYR A 101 8.05 -3.68 -10.20
CA TYR A 101 7.27 -2.53 -10.68
C TYR A 101 8.11 -1.53 -11.48
N SER A 102 9.36 -1.32 -11.08
CA SER A 102 10.30 -0.47 -11.80
C SER A 102 10.59 -1.02 -13.19
N LEU A 103 10.74 -2.35 -13.32
CA LEU A 103 10.95 -3.01 -14.60
C LEU A 103 9.67 -3.02 -15.45
N VAL A 104 8.51 -3.33 -14.87
CA VAL A 104 7.19 -3.22 -15.53
C VAL A 104 7.01 -1.83 -16.15
N LYS A 105 7.34 -0.78 -15.41
CA LYS A 105 7.31 0.59 -15.89
C LYS A 105 8.25 0.81 -17.09
N LYS A 106 9.51 0.35 -17.00
CA LYS A 106 10.46 0.47 -18.12
C LYS A 106 9.96 -0.28 -19.35
N ILE A 107 9.46 -1.50 -19.18
CA ILE A 107 8.89 -2.30 -20.28
C ILE A 107 7.69 -1.60 -20.93
N ASN A 108 6.78 -1.03 -20.14
CA ASN A 108 5.63 -0.29 -20.67
C ASN A 108 6.04 0.97 -21.45
N SER A 109 7.18 1.57 -21.12
CA SER A 109 7.74 2.68 -21.91
C SER A 109 8.28 2.24 -23.28
N PHE A 110 8.66 0.97 -23.42
CA PHE A 110 9.00 0.35 -24.70
C PHE A 110 7.72 0.01 -25.48
N ASP A 111 6.84 -0.80 -24.91
CA ASP A 111 5.50 -1.06 -25.45
C ASP A 111 4.57 -1.58 -24.34
N THR A 112 3.46 -0.88 -24.12
CA THR A 112 2.42 -1.25 -23.13
C THR A 112 1.77 -2.62 -23.36
N ARG A 113 1.96 -3.24 -24.53
CA ARG A 113 1.42 -4.59 -24.86
C ARG A 113 2.39 -5.72 -24.52
N ALA A 114 3.64 -5.40 -24.15
CA ALA A 114 4.66 -6.41 -23.92
C ALA A 114 4.40 -7.29 -22.69
N ILE A 115 3.64 -6.78 -21.70
CA ILE A 115 3.39 -7.48 -20.45
C ILE A 115 1.98 -8.05 -20.45
N LEU A 116 1.87 -9.36 -20.18
CA LEU A 116 0.59 -10.03 -19.98
C LEU A 116 0.17 -10.00 -18.51
N GLU A 117 1.09 -10.35 -17.61
CA GLU A 117 0.86 -10.42 -16.17
C GLU A 117 2.18 -10.20 -15.40
N TYR A 118 2.07 -9.76 -14.14
CA TYR A 118 3.18 -9.77 -13.19
C TYR A 118 2.69 -10.01 -11.77
N HIS A 119 3.49 -10.70 -10.96
CA HIS A 119 3.20 -11.01 -9.57
C HIS A 119 4.48 -11.30 -8.76
N VAL A 120 4.35 -11.33 -7.44
CA VAL A 120 5.37 -11.82 -6.51
C VAL A 120 4.89 -13.09 -5.84
N THR A 121 5.80 -14.01 -5.53
CA THR A 121 5.50 -15.28 -4.86
C THR A 121 6.73 -15.80 -4.12
N VAL A 122 6.53 -16.76 -3.22
CA VAL A 122 7.61 -17.57 -2.65
C VAL A 122 7.59 -18.94 -3.34
N ASP A 123 8.74 -19.37 -3.82
CA ASP A 123 8.96 -20.73 -4.33
C ASP A 123 9.83 -21.51 -3.33
N TYR A 124 9.31 -22.61 -2.80
CA TYR A 124 10.00 -23.43 -1.80
C TYR A 124 10.77 -24.60 -2.44
N GLY A 125 10.89 -24.63 -3.77
CA GLY A 125 11.63 -25.68 -4.47
C GLY A 125 11.13 -27.10 -4.14
N GLU A 126 12.01 -28.08 -4.25
CA GLU A 126 11.71 -29.44 -3.82
C GLU A 126 11.71 -29.55 -2.29
N ALA A 127 10.72 -30.27 -1.74
CA ALA A 127 10.43 -30.38 -0.30
C ALA A 127 11.59 -30.85 0.59
N MET A 128 12.70 -31.31 0.00
CA MET A 128 13.89 -31.81 0.69
C MET A 128 15.07 -30.83 0.69
N CYS A 129 15.02 -29.73 -0.10
CA CYS A 129 16.19 -28.88 -0.38
C CYS A 129 16.04 -27.43 0.09
N ASP A 130 14.85 -26.82 0.03
CA ASP A 130 14.66 -25.39 0.33
C ASP A 130 13.61 -25.14 1.41
N VAL A 131 14.01 -25.30 2.68
CA VAL A 131 13.14 -24.97 3.84
C VAL A 131 12.84 -23.46 3.91
N GLU A 132 13.74 -22.63 3.38
CA GLU A 132 13.66 -21.16 3.47
C GLU A 132 12.92 -20.52 2.29
N GLY A 133 12.99 -21.12 1.10
CA GLY A 133 12.36 -20.61 -0.13
C GLY A 133 13.03 -19.41 -0.79
N ASN A 134 12.64 -19.15 -2.04
CA ASN A 134 13.05 -18.02 -2.85
C ASN A 134 11.87 -17.06 -3.02
N TYR A 135 12.01 -15.84 -2.54
CA TYR A 135 11.02 -14.79 -2.81
C TYR A 135 11.34 -14.15 -4.15
N LEU A 136 10.40 -14.23 -5.09
CA LEU A 136 10.64 -13.82 -6.46
C LEU A 136 9.48 -13.00 -7.03
N PHE A 137 9.81 -12.16 -8.01
CA PHE A 137 8.83 -11.63 -8.95
C PHE A 137 8.87 -12.38 -10.27
N ALA A 138 7.73 -12.42 -10.96
CA ALA A 138 7.59 -12.93 -12.31
C ALA A 138 6.83 -11.89 -13.17
N ILE A 139 7.34 -11.61 -14.37
CA ILE A 139 6.68 -10.77 -15.40
C ILE A 139 6.56 -11.60 -16.67
N GLN A 140 5.33 -11.95 -17.05
CA GLN A 140 5.04 -12.73 -18.24
C GLN A 140 4.96 -11.83 -19.47
N ILE A 141 5.68 -12.21 -20.53
CA ILE A 141 5.84 -11.44 -21.77
C ILE A 141 4.92 -11.98 -22.87
N ALA A 142 4.31 -11.08 -23.63
CA ALA A 142 3.46 -11.41 -24.78
C ALA A 142 4.27 -12.07 -25.92
N GLU A 143 3.66 -13.05 -26.59
CA GLU A 143 4.28 -13.89 -27.62
C GLU A 143 4.93 -13.08 -28.75
N GLU A 144 4.32 -11.97 -29.14
CA GLU A 144 4.82 -11.07 -30.18
C GLU A 144 6.20 -10.46 -29.88
N PHE A 145 6.66 -10.51 -28.62
CA PHE A 145 7.97 -10.00 -28.20
C PHE A 145 9.03 -11.10 -27.98
N TRP A 146 8.66 -12.38 -27.96
CA TRP A 146 9.60 -13.47 -27.64
C TRP A 146 10.76 -13.58 -28.64
N GLY A 147 10.52 -13.21 -29.90
CA GLY A 147 11.50 -13.21 -30.97
C GLY A 147 11.98 -11.82 -31.39
N ASN A 148 11.70 -10.78 -30.61
CA ASN A 148 12.03 -9.40 -30.95
C ASN A 148 13.42 -9.02 -30.41
N ASP A 149 14.39 -8.85 -31.30
CA ASP A 149 15.78 -8.52 -30.96
C ASP A 149 15.95 -7.15 -30.26
N GLU A 150 15.15 -6.14 -30.64
CA GLU A 150 15.20 -4.82 -30.00
C GLU A 150 14.68 -4.90 -28.57
N PHE A 151 13.60 -5.66 -28.35
CA PHE A 151 13.07 -5.91 -27.02
C PHE A 151 14.07 -6.68 -26.15
N ALA A 152 14.71 -7.72 -26.70
CA ALA A 152 15.71 -8.51 -25.98
C ALA A 152 16.89 -7.66 -25.49
N LYS A 153 17.42 -6.78 -26.36
CA LYS A 153 18.46 -5.80 -26.00
C LYS A 153 17.98 -4.83 -24.92
N PHE A 154 16.78 -4.28 -25.11
CA PHE A 154 16.17 -3.34 -24.17
C PHE A 154 16.07 -3.94 -22.76
N ILE A 155 15.60 -5.19 -22.63
CA ILE A 155 15.45 -5.86 -21.34
C ILE A 155 16.79 -5.99 -20.60
N ILE A 156 17.84 -6.47 -21.29
CA ILE A 156 19.16 -6.64 -20.68
C ILE A 156 19.69 -5.29 -20.20
N GLU A 157 19.61 -4.25 -21.04
CA GLU A 157 20.09 -2.89 -20.73
C GLU A 157 19.33 -2.22 -19.56
N ASN A 158 18.12 -2.70 -19.22
CA ASN A 158 17.23 -2.06 -18.26
C ASN A 158 16.87 -2.93 -17.03
N SER A 159 17.44 -4.13 -16.93
CA SER A 159 17.13 -5.14 -15.91
C SER A 159 17.57 -4.77 -14.49
N GLU A 160 18.61 -3.95 -14.32
CA GLU A 160 19.11 -3.55 -13.01
C GLU A 160 18.29 -2.39 -12.39
N CYS A 161 17.65 -2.67 -11.25
CA CYS A 161 16.85 -1.72 -10.47
C CYS A 161 16.93 -2.04 -8.96
N THR A 162 18.10 -1.94 -8.34
CA THR A 162 18.20 -2.21 -6.90
C THR A 162 17.57 -1.10 -6.07
N VAL A 163 16.60 -1.47 -5.23
CA VAL A 163 15.94 -0.53 -4.31
C VAL A 163 16.18 -0.96 -2.88
N SER A 164 16.90 -0.12 -2.13
CA SER A 164 17.21 -0.39 -0.73
C SER A 164 15.94 -0.38 0.13
N VAL A 165 15.95 -1.12 1.23
CA VAL A 165 14.92 -1.09 2.27
C VAL A 165 15.38 -0.13 3.37
N PRO A 166 14.57 0.87 3.77
CA PRO A 166 14.92 1.77 4.87
C PRO A 166 15.18 1.03 6.19
N ASP A 167 16.15 1.51 6.96
CA ASP A 167 16.66 0.84 8.16
C ASP A 167 15.60 0.49 9.21
N PHE A 168 14.52 1.28 9.30
CA PHE A 168 13.44 1.03 10.25
C PHE A 168 12.59 -0.21 9.91
N TYR A 169 12.75 -0.81 8.73
CA TYR A 169 12.19 -2.13 8.41
C TYR A 169 13.17 -3.27 8.66
N THR A 170 14.46 -3.00 8.83
CA THR A 170 15.54 -4.00 8.80
C THR A 170 15.32 -5.17 9.74
N VAL A 171 14.86 -4.93 10.98
CA VAL A 171 14.60 -6.00 11.95
C VAL A 171 13.51 -6.96 11.45
N PHE A 172 12.47 -6.44 10.81
CA PHE A 172 11.38 -7.26 10.28
C PHE A 172 11.81 -7.99 9.01
N PHE A 173 12.54 -7.28 8.14
CA PHE A 173 13.05 -7.82 6.90
C PHE A 173 14.05 -8.95 7.12
N ARG A 174 15.13 -8.70 7.89
CA ARG A 174 16.22 -9.66 8.12
C ARG A 174 15.75 -10.90 8.88
N ASN A 175 15.00 -10.70 9.96
CA ASN A 175 14.55 -11.79 10.82
C ASN A 175 13.26 -12.45 10.33
N ARG A 176 12.78 -12.10 9.13
CA ARG A 176 11.54 -12.61 8.53
C ARG A 176 10.34 -12.53 9.49
N ILE A 177 10.24 -11.43 10.22
CA ILE A 177 9.15 -11.21 11.17
C ILE A 177 7.96 -10.65 10.40
N GLU A 178 7.00 -11.54 10.09
CA GLU A 178 5.76 -11.14 9.48
C GLU A 178 4.97 -10.17 10.35
N ILE A 179 4.41 -9.15 9.69
CA ILE A 179 3.49 -8.21 10.31
C ILE A 179 2.08 -8.65 10.01
N LYS A 180 1.29 -8.80 11.09
CA LYS A 180 -0.10 -9.26 11.03
C LYS A 180 -0.90 -8.50 9.97
N ASP A 181 -1.35 -9.26 8.96
CA ASP A 181 -2.35 -8.86 7.99
C ASP A 181 -3.66 -9.57 8.34
N ASN A 182 -4.71 -8.82 8.67
CA ASN A 182 -6.03 -9.42 8.97
C ASN A 182 -6.77 -9.90 7.71
N ARG A 183 -6.16 -9.69 6.53
CA ARG A 183 -6.65 -10.07 5.21
C ARG A 183 -8.02 -9.48 4.86
N ALA A 184 -8.46 -8.45 5.59
CA ALA A 184 -9.75 -7.80 5.37
C ALA A 184 -9.62 -6.70 4.32
N VAL A 185 -10.30 -6.87 3.19
CA VAL A 185 -10.40 -5.84 2.15
C VAL A 185 -11.35 -4.73 2.62
N SER A 186 -10.77 -3.62 3.08
CA SER A 186 -11.50 -2.40 3.41
C SER A 186 -11.72 -1.53 2.18
N ILE A 187 -12.97 -1.15 1.93
CA ILE A 187 -13.35 -0.27 0.82
C ILE A 187 -14.25 0.85 1.36
N LEU A 188 -13.82 2.10 1.20
CA LEU A 188 -14.68 3.24 1.52
C LEU A 188 -15.80 3.37 0.48
N SER A 189 -17.03 3.51 0.95
CA SER A 189 -18.18 3.83 0.11
C SER A 189 -18.13 5.32 -0.26
N THR A 190 -17.33 5.65 -1.28
CA THR A 190 -17.18 7.03 -1.74
C THR A 190 -18.20 7.40 -2.80
N ASN A 191 -18.52 8.69 -2.86
CA ASN A 191 -19.25 9.30 -3.96
C ASN A 191 -18.34 10.31 -4.68
N THR A 192 -18.63 10.60 -5.95
CA THR A 192 -17.89 11.60 -6.75
C THR A 192 -17.79 12.96 -6.06
N LYS A 193 -18.69 13.28 -5.14
CA LYS A 193 -18.70 14.57 -4.43
C LYS A 193 -17.64 14.70 -3.33
N VAL A 194 -17.10 13.59 -2.81
CA VAL A 194 -16.13 13.58 -1.70
C VAL A 194 -14.71 13.83 -2.21
N ARG A 195 -14.48 14.98 -2.85
CA ARG A 195 -13.22 15.27 -3.56
C ARG A 195 -12.16 15.93 -2.68
N ARG A 196 -12.53 16.72 -1.67
CA ARG A 196 -11.56 17.56 -0.94
C ARG A 196 -11.49 17.17 0.53
N LEU A 197 -10.31 16.78 1.00
CA LEU A 197 -10.05 16.41 2.40
C LEU A 197 -10.26 17.59 3.35
N GLY A 198 -10.06 18.83 2.86
CA GLY A 198 -10.33 20.06 3.61
C GLY A 198 -11.75 20.15 4.19
N TYR A 199 -12.75 19.50 3.59
CA TYR A 199 -14.10 19.47 4.18
C TYR A 199 -14.18 18.67 5.48
N PHE A 200 -13.31 17.67 5.70
CA PHE A 200 -13.23 17.03 7.01
C PHE A 200 -12.65 18.00 8.05
N LYS A 201 -11.72 18.90 7.68
CA LYS A 201 -11.30 20.00 8.56
C LYS A 201 -12.48 20.92 8.92
N VAL A 202 -13.31 21.26 7.93
CA VAL A 202 -14.54 22.06 8.16
C VAL A 202 -15.52 21.31 9.09
N LEU A 203 -15.67 19.99 8.92
CA LEU A 203 -16.52 19.17 9.76
C LEU A 203 -16.03 19.13 11.22
N SER A 204 -14.70 19.07 11.40
CA SER A 204 -14.06 19.17 12.72
C SER A 204 -14.48 20.45 13.44
N LEU A 205 -14.43 21.60 12.75
CA LEU A 205 -14.82 22.90 13.29
C LEU A 205 -16.31 22.95 13.64
N LEU A 206 -17.18 22.45 12.76
CA LEU A 206 -18.62 22.37 13.04
C LEU A 206 -18.92 21.63 14.33
N LEU A 207 -18.32 20.44 14.52
CA LEU A 207 -18.54 19.60 15.70
C LEU A 207 -17.89 20.16 16.97
N LYS A 208 -16.81 20.93 16.83
CA LYS A 208 -16.19 21.62 17.96
C LYS A 208 -17.11 22.72 18.51
N GLU A 209 -17.77 23.47 17.61
CA GLU A 209 -18.80 24.44 17.97
C GLU A 209 -20.09 23.76 18.48
N ASN A 210 -20.44 22.62 17.87
CA ASN A 210 -21.67 21.89 18.14
C ASN A 210 -21.32 20.49 18.66
N LYS A 211 -21.15 20.35 19.99
CA LYS A 211 -20.78 19.09 20.69
C LYS A 211 -21.52 17.85 20.17
N SER A 212 -22.76 18.01 19.71
CA SER A 212 -23.53 17.00 19.00
C SER A 212 -24.49 17.64 18.00
N VAL A 213 -24.83 16.94 16.93
CA VAL A 213 -25.75 17.44 15.90
C VAL A 213 -26.85 16.41 15.61
N PRO A 214 -28.15 16.78 15.65
CA PRO A 214 -29.23 15.83 15.34
C PRO A 214 -29.12 15.23 13.94
N ALA A 215 -29.31 13.92 13.82
CA ALA A 215 -29.14 13.17 12.56
C ALA A 215 -30.08 13.67 11.45
N ALA A 216 -31.27 14.14 11.79
CA ALA A 216 -32.21 14.72 10.83
C ALA A 216 -31.71 16.03 10.19
N SER A 217 -30.76 16.72 10.81
CA SER A 217 -30.32 18.06 10.43
C SER A 217 -28.86 18.17 10.01
N ILE A 218 -28.04 17.14 10.25
CA ILE A 218 -26.58 17.20 10.05
C ILE A 218 -26.21 17.62 8.63
N ASN A 219 -26.83 17.02 7.62
CA ASN A 219 -26.52 17.29 6.21
C ASN A 219 -26.73 18.76 5.88
N ARG A 220 -27.89 19.31 6.28
CA ARG A 220 -28.26 20.71 6.03
C ARG A 220 -27.39 21.67 6.83
N LYS A 221 -27.10 21.35 8.10
CA LYS A 221 -26.23 22.16 8.96
C LYS A 221 -24.81 22.21 8.41
N PHE A 222 -24.26 21.07 8.01
CA PHE A 222 -22.92 21.00 7.45
C PHE A 222 -22.82 21.72 6.11
N GLU A 223 -23.80 21.52 5.21
CA GLU A 223 -23.89 22.25 3.94
C GLU A 223 -23.87 23.78 4.16
N ASN A 224 -24.68 24.29 5.09
CA ASN A 224 -24.70 25.72 5.40
C ASN A 224 -23.39 26.20 6.04
N TYR A 225 -22.76 25.37 6.87
CA TYR A 225 -21.49 25.70 7.52
C TYR A 225 -20.34 25.82 6.52
N CYS A 226 -20.33 24.96 5.48
CA CYS A 226 -19.34 24.99 4.41
C CYS A 226 -19.36 26.27 3.56
N LEU A 227 -20.47 27.02 3.53
CA LEU A 227 -20.59 28.24 2.73
C LEU A 227 -19.56 29.31 3.12
N LYS A 228 -19.15 29.35 4.40
CA LYS A 228 -18.11 30.25 4.90
C LYS A 228 -16.76 30.04 4.21
N TYR A 229 -16.51 28.82 3.72
CA TYR A 229 -15.23 28.40 3.15
C TYR A 229 -15.24 28.29 1.63
N LYS A 230 -16.38 28.58 1.00
CA LYS A 230 -16.56 28.43 -0.45
C LYS A 230 -15.49 29.17 -1.26
N GLY A 231 -15.20 30.42 -0.89
CA GLY A 231 -14.20 31.23 -1.58
C GLY A 231 -12.78 30.64 -1.58
N PHE A 232 -12.40 29.93 -0.51
CA PHE A 232 -11.09 29.27 -0.44
C PHE A 232 -10.96 28.10 -1.42
N LEU A 233 -12.05 27.37 -1.69
CA LEU A 233 -12.03 26.31 -2.69
C LEU A 233 -12.05 26.87 -4.11
N GLU A 234 -12.82 27.94 -4.34
CA GLU A 234 -12.92 28.57 -5.66
C GLU A 234 -11.58 29.17 -6.12
N SER A 235 -10.77 29.68 -5.19
CA SER A 235 -9.42 30.19 -5.46
C SER A 235 -8.34 29.11 -5.49
N ASN A 236 -8.66 27.86 -5.10
CA ASN A 236 -7.71 26.76 -5.09
C ASN A 236 -7.43 26.24 -6.51
N GLN A 237 -6.21 25.77 -6.77
CA GLN A 237 -5.83 25.14 -8.03
C GLN A 237 -6.80 24.00 -8.44
N PHE A 238 -7.35 23.27 -7.44
CA PHE A 238 -8.27 22.16 -7.64
C PHE A 238 -9.70 22.48 -7.18
N ASN A 239 -10.33 23.47 -7.79
CA ASN A 239 -11.64 24.03 -7.38
C ASN A 239 -12.89 23.12 -7.54
N LYS A 240 -12.75 21.82 -7.81
CA LYS A 240 -13.89 20.89 -7.93
C LYS A 240 -14.34 20.37 -6.57
N GLY A 241 -15.60 19.91 -6.49
CA GLY A 241 -16.16 19.29 -5.27
C GLY A 241 -16.83 20.27 -4.31
N LEU A 242 -17.27 21.43 -4.81
CA LEU A 242 -18.04 22.41 -4.04
C LEU A 242 -19.32 21.81 -3.43
N ILE A 243 -19.47 21.98 -2.11
CA ILE A 243 -20.73 21.70 -1.40
C ILE A 243 -21.64 22.93 -1.58
N ASN A 244 -22.75 22.73 -2.31
CA ASN A 244 -23.70 23.80 -2.65
C ASN A 244 -25.00 23.65 -1.87
N THR A 245 -25.63 24.78 -1.55
CA THR A 245 -26.93 24.82 -0.86
C THR A 245 -28.02 24.07 -1.65
N THR A 246 -28.72 23.14 -0.99
CA THR A 246 -29.83 22.36 -1.53
C THR A 246 -31.00 22.33 -0.55
N LYS A 247 -32.23 22.04 -1.00
CA LYS A 247 -33.41 22.02 -0.10
C LYS A 247 -33.25 21.07 1.10
N THR A 248 -32.54 19.96 0.91
CA THR A 248 -32.45 18.85 1.89
C THR A 248 -31.06 18.64 2.49
N GLY A 249 -30.04 19.42 2.08
CA GLY A 249 -28.65 19.17 2.49
C GLY A 249 -27.94 18.05 1.71
N ILE A 250 -28.54 17.55 0.63
CA ILE A 250 -28.07 16.34 -0.07
C ILE A 250 -26.69 16.50 -0.74
N SER A 251 -26.18 17.72 -0.88
CA SER A 251 -24.83 17.96 -1.40
C SER A 251 -23.74 17.54 -0.40
N ALA A 252 -24.01 17.68 0.90
CA ALA A 252 -23.08 17.40 1.98
C ALA A 252 -23.18 15.95 2.49
N LYS A 253 -24.30 15.27 2.23
CA LYS A 253 -24.55 13.88 2.65
C LYS A 253 -23.37 12.94 2.35
N PRO A 254 -22.75 12.95 1.16
CA PRO A 254 -21.63 12.05 0.91
C PRO A 254 -20.43 12.23 1.84
N TYR A 255 -20.12 13.47 2.24
CA TYR A 255 -19.05 13.71 3.22
C TYR A 255 -19.44 13.22 4.61
N ILE A 256 -20.72 13.34 4.99
CA ILE A 256 -21.21 12.80 6.27
C ILE A 256 -21.15 11.27 6.28
N ASP A 257 -21.55 10.62 5.18
CA ASP A 257 -21.49 9.16 5.05
C ASP A 257 -20.03 8.67 5.08
N THR A 258 -19.14 9.27 4.29
CA THR A 258 -17.71 8.90 4.32
C THR A 258 -17.06 9.21 5.68
N ALA A 259 -17.47 10.28 6.37
CA ALA A 259 -16.99 10.54 7.73
C ALA A 259 -17.47 9.49 8.75
N CYS A 260 -18.61 8.83 8.51
CA CYS A 260 -19.03 7.69 9.33
C CYS A 260 -18.17 6.46 9.03
N ASP A 261 -17.90 6.19 7.74
CA ASP A 261 -17.06 5.06 7.32
C ASP A 261 -15.61 5.19 7.83
N LEU A 262 -15.09 6.43 7.93
CA LEU A 262 -13.78 6.75 8.51
C LEU A 262 -13.78 6.81 10.04
N GLU A 263 -14.91 6.53 10.68
CA GLU A 263 -15.14 6.67 12.12
C GLU A 263 -14.89 8.10 12.67
N PHE A 264 -14.92 9.11 11.81
CA PHE A 264 -14.86 10.51 12.22
C PHE A 264 -16.16 10.96 12.88
N LEU A 265 -17.28 10.37 12.47
CA LEU A 265 -18.60 10.59 13.01
C LEU A 265 -19.19 9.28 13.54
N ASN A 266 -19.74 9.34 14.76
CA ASN A 266 -20.52 8.26 15.34
C ASN A 266 -21.95 8.69 15.59
N ARG A 267 -22.92 7.85 15.21
CA ARG A 267 -24.34 8.09 15.48
C ARG A 267 -24.76 7.41 16.78
N ILE A 268 -25.15 8.20 17.78
CA ILE A 268 -25.63 7.73 19.08
C ILE A 268 -26.95 8.45 19.38
N ASN A 269 -28.00 7.72 19.79
CA ASN A 269 -29.30 8.29 20.17
C ASN A 269 -29.84 9.32 19.17
N ASN A 270 -29.76 9.00 17.88
CA ASN A 270 -30.23 9.86 16.78
C ASN A 270 -29.52 11.22 16.64
N ALA A 271 -28.33 11.36 17.21
CA ALA A 271 -27.43 12.49 17.02
C ALA A 271 -26.04 11.99 16.58
N PHE A 272 -25.30 12.84 15.87
CA PHE A 272 -23.92 12.63 15.49
C PHE A 272 -22.97 13.31 16.46
N TYR A 273 -21.90 12.60 16.79
CA TYR A 273 -20.81 13.03 17.66
C TYR A 273 -19.48 12.78 16.96
N SER A 274 -18.44 13.51 17.33
CA SER A 274 -17.07 13.18 16.92
C SER A 274 -16.70 11.78 17.41
N GLY A 275 -16.15 10.96 16.51
CA GLY A 275 -15.53 9.69 16.86
C GLY A 275 -14.24 9.86 17.66
N LYS A 276 -13.71 8.75 18.17
CA LYS A 276 -12.53 8.75 19.06
C LYS A 276 -11.30 9.34 18.36
N THR A 277 -11.00 8.87 17.16
CA THR A 277 -9.87 9.32 16.33
C THR A 277 -10.03 10.78 15.94
N PHE A 278 -11.23 11.21 15.58
CA PHE A 278 -11.50 12.58 15.18
C PHE A 278 -11.49 13.59 16.33
N LYS A 279 -11.76 13.14 17.57
CA LYS A 279 -11.47 13.94 18.76
C LYS A 279 -9.97 14.20 18.92
N VAL A 280 -9.11 13.22 18.62
CA VAL A 280 -7.65 13.42 18.61
C VAL A 280 -7.28 14.48 17.57
N TYR A 281 -7.84 14.37 16.36
CA TYR A 281 -7.68 15.40 15.32
C TYR A 281 -8.12 16.78 15.82
N GLN A 282 -9.32 16.91 16.37
CA GLN A 282 -9.85 18.18 16.91
C GLN A 282 -8.95 18.83 17.96
N THR A 283 -8.33 18.03 18.84
CA THR A 283 -7.41 18.53 19.87
C THR A 283 -6.11 19.01 19.26
N LEU A 284 -5.52 18.25 18.33
CA LEU A 284 -4.22 18.58 17.73
C LEU A 284 -4.31 19.62 16.61
N GLN A 285 -5.47 19.72 15.95
CA GLN A 285 -5.73 20.69 14.88
C GLN A 285 -5.50 22.13 15.37
N THR A 286 -5.78 22.45 16.64
CA THR A 286 -5.54 23.80 17.16
C THR A 286 -4.09 24.19 17.25
N GLU A 287 -3.20 23.20 17.31
CA GLU A 287 -1.77 23.42 17.50
C GLU A 287 -1.02 23.32 16.17
N PHE A 288 -1.39 22.34 15.33
CA PHE A 288 -0.58 21.97 14.16
C PHE A 288 -1.25 22.20 12.81
N SER A 289 -2.55 22.53 12.76
CA SER A 289 -3.24 22.80 11.49
C SER A 289 -3.30 24.29 11.20
N ASP A 290 -3.00 24.64 9.96
CA ASP A 290 -3.32 25.95 9.40
C ASP A 290 -4.83 26.06 9.14
N LEU A 291 -5.42 27.19 9.56
CA LEU A 291 -6.81 27.55 9.37
C LEU A 291 -7.00 28.69 8.36
N ASP A 292 -5.93 29.31 7.87
CA ASP A 292 -5.97 30.41 6.91
C ASP A 292 -6.51 29.94 5.55
N ASN A 293 -6.07 28.76 5.10
CA ASN A 293 -6.68 28.07 3.96
C ASN A 293 -7.05 26.64 4.33
N ILE A 294 -8.35 26.41 4.57
CA ILE A 294 -8.87 25.10 5.00
C ILE A 294 -8.65 23.98 3.98
N PHE A 295 -8.39 24.30 2.71
CA PHE A 295 -8.10 23.33 1.64
C PHE A 295 -6.61 23.17 1.37
N SER A 296 -5.75 23.88 2.09
CA SER A 296 -4.33 23.57 2.21
C SER A 296 -4.13 22.67 3.42
N LEU A 297 -3.50 21.51 3.21
CA LEU A 297 -3.23 20.57 4.28
C LEU A 297 -1.85 20.88 4.89
N SER A 298 -1.82 21.07 6.21
CA SER A 298 -0.58 21.07 7.00
C SER A 298 0.01 19.66 7.04
N ASP A 299 1.23 19.50 7.56
CA ASP A 299 1.83 18.18 7.70
C ASP A 299 1.06 17.30 8.68
N PHE A 300 0.49 17.88 9.74
CA PHE A 300 -0.42 17.17 10.63
C PHE A 300 -1.69 16.70 9.90
N ASP A 301 -2.29 17.54 9.07
CA ASP A 301 -3.46 17.15 8.27
C ASP A 301 -3.12 16.01 7.32
N LYS A 302 -1.97 16.09 6.63
CA LYS A 302 -1.54 15.07 5.66
C LYS A 302 -1.28 13.74 6.34
N ILE A 303 -0.50 13.69 7.43
CA ILE A 303 -0.22 12.42 8.13
C ILE A 303 -1.52 11.80 8.66
N PHE A 304 -2.40 12.62 9.24
CA PHE A 304 -3.66 12.13 9.80
C PHE A 304 -4.59 11.56 8.71
N PHE A 305 -4.82 12.30 7.62
CA PHE A 305 -5.70 11.85 6.55
C PHE A 305 -5.10 10.70 5.75
N LEU A 306 -3.79 10.72 5.47
CA LEU A 306 -3.12 9.62 4.78
C LEU A 306 -3.24 8.31 5.58
N GLU A 307 -3.00 8.35 6.90
CA GLU A 307 -3.15 7.17 7.75
C GLU A 307 -4.57 6.60 7.67
N HIS A 308 -5.60 7.46 7.78
CA HIS A 308 -6.98 7.00 7.78
C HIS A 308 -7.47 6.53 6.41
N ILE A 309 -6.98 7.11 5.32
CA ILE A 309 -7.25 6.63 3.97
C ILE A 309 -6.60 5.26 3.75
N LEU A 310 -5.32 5.11 4.09
CA LEU A 310 -4.63 3.82 3.97
C LEU A 310 -5.28 2.75 4.85
N ARG A 311 -5.75 3.10 6.05
CA ARG A 311 -6.39 2.14 6.96
C ARG A 311 -7.75 1.62 6.47
N ASN A 312 -8.53 2.47 5.79
CA ASN A 312 -9.92 2.17 5.45
C ASN A 312 -10.16 1.95 3.94
N ASP A 313 -9.18 2.30 3.12
CA ASP A 313 -9.30 2.30 1.65
C ASP A 313 -8.03 1.84 0.94
N TYR A 314 -7.20 1.06 1.64
CA TYR A 314 -5.92 0.57 1.14
C TYR A 314 -6.03 -0.01 -0.27
N PHE A 315 -7.01 -0.89 -0.48
CA PHE A 315 -7.18 -1.65 -1.71
C PHE A 315 -7.32 -0.75 -2.94
N TYR A 316 -8.28 0.19 -2.93
CA TYR A 316 -8.47 1.07 -4.07
C TYR A 316 -7.40 2.16 -4.16
N PHE A 317 -6.95 2.71 -3.03
CA PHE A 317 -5.91 3.73 -3.02
C PHE A 317 -4.59 3.20 -3.61
N SER A 318 -4.15 2.02 -3.17
CA SER A 318 -2.93 1.36 -3.67
C SER A 318 -3.03 1.01 -5.16
N CYS A 319 -4.18 0.51 -5.63
CA CYS A 319 -4.39 0.24 -7.06
C CYS A 319 -4.28 1.50 -7.92
N VAL A 320 -4.84 2.64 -7.47
CA VAL A 320 -4.69 3.90 -8.20
C VAL A 320 -3.22 4.34 -8.19
N LEU A 321 -2.57 4.29 -7.03
CA LEU A 321 -1.18 4.73 -6.88
C LEU A 321 -0.21 3.90 -7.74
N GLU A 322 -0.43 2.60 -7.82
CA GLU A 322 0.33 1.68 -8.67
C GLU A 322 0.19 2.01 -10.15
N LEU A 323 -1.05 2.22 -10.64
CA LEU A 323 -1.25 2.65 -12.03
C LEU A 323 -0.57 3.99 -12.30
N MET A 324 -0.64 4.93 -11.35
CA MET A 324 0.07 6.21 -11.45
C MET A 324 1.60 6.04 -11.47
N PHE A 325 2.13 5.06 -10.74
CA PHE A 325 3.57 4.76 -10.71
C PHE A 325 4.05 4.17 -12.03
N ILE A 326 3.30 3.19 -12.58
CA ILE A 326 3.64 2.52 -13.84
C ILE A 326 3.56 3.49 -15.02
N GLU A 327 2.50 4.28 -15.11
CA GLU A 327 2.27 5.18 -16.26
C GLU A 327 3.10 6.47 -16.18
N GLU A 328 3.54 6.86 -14.97
CA GLU A 328 4.09 8.18 -14.57
C GLU A 328 3.19 9.39 -14.83
N ARG A 329 2.57 9.45 -16.01
CA ARG A 329 1.63 10.47 -16.47
C ARG A 329 0.45 9.80 -17.15
N THR A 330 -0.76 10.13 -16.71
CA THR A 330 -1.97 9.50 -17.25
C THR A 330 -3.16 10.43 -17.20
N THR A 331 -4.23 10.05 -17.89
CA THR A 331 -5.50 10.78 -17.87
C THR A 331 -6.54 10.01 -17.09
N TYR A 332 -7.57 10.72 -16.60
CA TYR A 332 -8.73 10.07 -16.00
C TYR A 332 -9.40 9.06 -16.95
N SER A 333 -9.45 9.37 -18.25
CA SER A 333 -10.05 8.46 -19.25
C SER A 333 -9.28 7.15 -19.38
N HIS A 334 -7.95 7.21 -19.35
CA HIS A 334 -7.12 6.01 -19.35
C HIS A 334 -7.31 5.19 -18.07
N LEU A 335 -7.20 5.82 -16.89
CA LEU A 335 -7.43 5.15 -15.61
C LEU A 335 -8.80 4.45 -15.55
N ASN A 336 -9.85 5.12 -16.03
CA ASN A 336 -11.19 4.55 -16.09
C ASN A 336 -11.28 3.28 -16.96
N LYS A 337 -10.46 3.16 -18.01
CA LYS A 337 -10.43 1.96 -18.87
C LYS A 337 -9.75 0.77 -18.19
N VAL A 338 -8.66 1.01 -17.44
CA VAL A 338 -7.79 -0.07 -16.92
C VAL A 338 -8.11 -0.46 -15.48
N PHE A 339 -8.71 0.43 -14.69
CA PHE A 339 -8.86 0.23 -13.24
C PHE A 339 -9.71 -0.97 -12.85
N GLN A 340 -10.84 -1.22 -13.52
CA GLN A 340 -11.71 -2.35 -13.17
C GLN A 340 -10.99 -3.68 -13.37
N HIS A 341 -10.27 -3.84 -14.49
CA HIS A 341 -9.48 -5.03 -14.73
C HIS A 341 -8.42 -5.20 -13.63
N LYS A 342 -7.71 -4.12 -13.29
CA LYS A 342 -6.68 -4.13 -12.24
C LYS A 342 -7.19 -4.65 -10.89
N ILE A 343 -8.31 -4.11 -10.40
CA ILE A 343 -8.87 -4.52 -9.10
C ILE A 343 -9.42 -5.95 -9.14
N VAL A 344 -9.96 -6.40 -10.28
CA VAL A 344 -10.45 -7.78 -10.42
C VAL A 344 -9.28 -8.75 -10.38
N SER A 345 -8.21 -8.51 -11.14
CA SER A 345 -7.03 -9.38 -11.15
C SER A 345 -6.39 -9.46 -9.76
N ARG A 346 -6.26 -8.33 -9.04
CA ARG A 346 -5.74 -8.34 -7.66
C ARG A 346 -6.60 -9.16 -6.71
N LEU A 347 -7.93 -9.05 -6.78
CA LEU A 347 -8.83 -9.83 -5.93
C LEU A 347 -8.77 -11.34 -6.23
N GLU A 348 -8.61 -11.73 -7.49
CA GLU A 348 -8.41 -13.14 -7.85
C GLU A 348 -7.08 -13.66 -7.32
N ARG A 349 -6.00 -12.86 -7.35
CA ARG A 349 -4.73 -13.23 -6.72
C ARG A 349 -4.83 -13.41 -5.22
N TYR A 350 -5.51 -12.48 -4.53
CA TYR A 350 -5.83 -12.67 -3.12
C TYR A 350 -6.57 -13.99 -2.92
N ARG A 351 -7.64 -14.25 -3.68
CA ARG A 351 -8.41 -15.49 -3.56
C ARG A 351 -7.58 -16.77 -3.79
N GLN A 352 -6.54 -16.72 -4.62
CA GLN A 352 -5.69 -17.86 -4.94
C GLN A 352 -4.56 -18.10 -3.93
N SER A 353 -4.21 -17.12 -3.09
CA SER A 353 -3.13 -17.33 -2.13
C SER A 353 -3.56 -18.35 -1.07
N SER A 354 -2.69 -19.33 -0.81
CA SER A 354 -2.96 -20.50 0.06
C SER A 354 -3.18 -20.13 1.53
N GLU A 355 -2.93 -18.88 1.92
CA GLU A 355 -3.03 -18.37 3.29
C GLU A 355 -4.45 -17.94 3.71
N PHE A 356 -5.43 -17.93 2.78
CA PHE A 356 -6.82 -17.62 3.11
C PHE A 356 -7.56 -18.80 3.76
N GLY A 357 -7.05 -19.27 4.89
CA GLY A 357 -7.68 -20.34 5.69
C GLY A 357 -9.01 -19.93 6.34
N ASP A 358 -9.27 -18.63 6.49
CA ASP A 358 -10.53 -18.13 7.06
C ASP A 358 -11.64 -18.01 5.99
N ARG A 359 -12.60 -18.94 6.06
CA ARG A 359 -13.81 -18.96 5.21
C ARG A 359 -14.58 -17.64 5.23
N LYS A 360 -14.58 -16.89 6.34
CA LYS A 360 -15.28 -15.61 6.44
C LYS A 360 -14.59 -14.54 5.59
N VAL A 361 -13.26 -14.54 5.57
CA VAL A 361 -12.47 -13.62 4.73
C VAL A 361 -12.71 -13.94 3.25
N LEU A 362 -12.62 -15.21 2.86
CA LEU A 362 -12.92 -15.66 1.49
C LEU A 362 -14.34 -15.29 1.05
N SER A 363 -15.35 -15.54 1.89
CA SER A 363 -16.72 -15.19 1.55
C SER A 363 -16.91 -13.68 1.35
N ASN A 364 -16.23 -12.84 2.16
CA ASN A 364 -16.27 -11.38 1.99
C ASN A 364 -15.58 -10.95 0.70
N LEU A 365 -14.44 -11.56 0.36
CA LEU A 365 -13.74 -11.34 -0.91
C LEU A 365 -14.63 -11.68 -2.10
N ASP A 366 -15.30 -12.84 -2.08
CA ASP A 366 -16.21 -13.27 -3.15
C ASP A 366 -17.38 -12.29 -3.33
N ILE A 367 -17.94 -11.76 -2.23
CA ILE A 367 -19.00 -10.73 -2.29
C ILE A 367 -18.48 -9.46 -2.99
N ILE A 368 -17.27 -9.02 -2.64
CA ILE A 368 -16.65 -7.82 -3.23
C ILE A 368 -16.36 -8.03 -4.72
N LEU A 369 -15.74 -9.17 -5.06
CA LEU A 369 -15.38 -9.55 -6.42
C LEU A 369 -16.62 -9.63 -7.32
N ASN A 370 -17.65 -10.34 -6.89
CA ASN A 370 -18.90 -10.48 -7.64
C ASN A 370 -19.60 -9.12 -7.82
N ARG A 371 -19.57 -8.25 -6.81
CA ARG A 371 -20.10 -6.89 -6.91
C ARG A 371 -19.38 -6.08 -8.00
N ILE A 372 -18.05 -6.15 -8.05
CA ILE A 372 -17.23 -5.40 -9.02
C ILE A 372 -17.41 -5.94 -10.44
N LYS A 373 -17.42 -7.27 -10.61
CA LYS A 373 -17.71 -7.91 -11.91
C LYS A 373 -19.13 -7.57 -12.41
N GLY A 374 -20.08 -7.38 -11.49
CA GLY A 374 -21.47 -7.06 -11.79
C GLY A 374 -21.80 -5.58 -12.06
N TRP A 375 -20.82 -4.68 -12.13
CA TRP A 375 -21.07 -3.24 -12.36
C TRP A 375 -21.74 -2.97 -13.71
N LYS A 376 -23.02 -2.59 -13.68
CA LYS A 376 -23.77 -2.12 -14.85
C LYS A 376 -23.47 -0.64 -15.07
N LYS A 377 -22.87 -0.26 -16.21
CA LYS A 377 -22.31 1.09 -16.48
C LYS A 377 -21.11 1.40 -15.59
N ALA A 378 -20.03 0.63 -15.76
CA ALA A 378 -18.78 0.76 -15.02
C ALA A 378 -18.29 2.22 -14.93
N ASP A 379 -18.40 3.00 -16.01
CA ASP A 379 -17.97 4.41 -16.04
C ASP A 379 -18.55 5.28 -14.91
N ILE A 380 -19.82 5.08 -14.54
CA ILE A 380 -20.48 5.86 -13.48
C ILE A 380 -19.92 5.45 -12.11
N TYR A 381 -19.79 4.15 -11.88
CA TYR A 381 -19.24 3.61 -10.63
C TYR A 381 -17.79 4.02 -10.45
N LEU A 382 -17.00 3.89 -11.52
CA LEU A 382 -15.59 4.26 -11.55
C LEU A 382 -15.38 5.75 -11.32
N GLU A 383 -16.28 6.63 -11.76
CA GLU A 383 -16.22 8.04 -11.39
C GLU A 383 -16.35 8.23 -9.87
N HIS A 384 -17.25 7.48 -9.23
CA HIS A 384 -17.45 7.53 -7.77
C HIS A 384 -16.30 6.89 -6.98
N VAL A 385 -15.45 6.09 -7.63
CA VAL A 385 -14.28 5.44 -7.02
C VAL A 385 -12.99 6.20 -7.31
N ILE A 386 -12.62 6.38 -8.58
CA ILE A 386 -11.33 6.96 -8.97
C ILE A 386 -11.27 8.45 -8.63
N MET A 387 -12.34 9.22 -8.92
CA MET A 387 -12.28 10.68 -8.81
C MET A 387 -12.03 11.17 -7.37
N PRO A 388 -12.71 10.67 -6.32
CA PRO A 388 -12.36 11.03 -4.94
C PRO A 388 -10.89 10.79 -4.61
N ARG A 389 -10.36 9.61 -4.97
CA ARG A 389 -8.99 9.19 -4.67
C ARG A 389 -7.95 10.05 -5.38
N LEU A 390 -8.17 10.38 -6.66
CA LEU A 390 -7.30 11.32 -7.38
C LEU A 390 -7.29 12.70 -6.70
N ASN A 391 -8.43 13.21 -6.24
CA ASN A 391 -8.45 14.53 -5.59
C ASN A 391 -7.85 14.47 -4.16
N TRP A 392 -7.99 13.35 -3.44
CA TRP A 392 -7.28 13.16 -2.17
C TRP A 392 -5.77 13.07 -2.37
N MET A 393 -5.31 12.35 -3.39
CA MET A 393 -3.89 12.29 -3.77
C MET A 393 -3.35 13.68 -4.17
N LEU A 394 -4.16 14.52 -4.81
CA LEU A 394 -3.79 15.92 -5.07
C LEU A 394 -3.70 16.73 -3.77
N ASP A 395 -4.68 16.62 -2.87
CA ASP A 395 -4.65 17.29 -1.56
C ASP A 395 -3.43 16.87 -0.71
N LEU A 396 -3.01 15.61 -0.85
CA LEU A 396 -1.85 15.03 -0.16
C LEU A 396 -0.53 15.24 -0.92
N ASN A 397 -0.51 15.91 -2.07
CA ASN A 397 0.66 16.09 -2.94
C ASN A 397 1.32 14.77 -3.43
N VAL A 398 0.59 13.67 -3.42
CA VAL A 398 1.02 12.34 -3.93
C VAL A 398 1.08 12.35 -5.45
N ILE A 399 0.18 13.11 -6.07
CA ILE A 399 0.17 13.36 -7.51
C ILE A 399 0.07 14.87 -7.74
N SER A 400 0.48 15.30 -8.92
CA SER A 400 0.26 16.64 -9.44
C SER A 400 -0.66 16.57 -10.66
N ARG A 401 -1.21 17.72 -11.06
CA ARG A 401 -2.02 17.80 -12.26
C ARG A 401 -1.60 18.99 -13.09
N ILE A 402 -1.28 18.72 -14.35
CA ILE A 402 -0.97 19.72 -15.37
C ILE A 402 -1.97 19.51 -16.50
N ASN A 403 -2.78 20.52 -16.81
CA ASN A 403 -3.88 20.42 -17.77
C ASN A 403 -4.88 19.30 -17.41
N ASN A 404 -4.99 18.28 -18.27
CA ASN A 404 -5.87 17.12 -18.10
C ASN A 404 -5.13 15.84 -17.72
N GLU A 405 -3.82 15.93 -17.46
CA GLU A 405 -2.98 14.82 -17.07
C GLU A 405 -2.63 14.90 -15.59
N TYR A 406 -2.60 13.74 -14.96
CA TYR A 406 -2.10 13.53 -13.61
C TYR A 406 -0.70 12.94 -13.73
N ALA A 407 0.22 13.41 -12.89
CA ALA A 407 1.57 12.89 -12.82
C ALA A 407 1.93 12.51 -11.38
N ILE A 408 2.54 11.35 -11.16
CA ILE A 408 3.02 10.96 -9.83
C ILE A 408 4.16 11.88 -9.38
N THR A 409 4.15 12.33 -8.13
CA THR A 409 5.23 13.14 -7.55
C THR A 409 6.29 12.24 -6.90
N GLU A 410 7.43 12.81 -6.49
CA GLU A 410 8.42 12.07 -5.69
C GLU A 410 7.83 11.54 -4.36
N ILE A 411 6.93 12.31 -3.73
CA ILE A 411 6.18 11.85 -2.56
C ILE A 411 5.36 10.59 -2.91
N GLY A 412 4.65 10.60 -4.04
CA GLY A 412 3.89 9.43 -4.48
C GLY A 412 4.76 8.22 -4.79
N LYS A 413 5.92 8.42 -5.41
CA LYS A 413 6.90 7.35 -5.66
C LYS A 413 7.43 6.75 -4.35
N LYS A 414 7.79 7.59 -3.36
CA LYS A 414 8.24 7.13 -2.03
C LYS A 414 7.13 6.36 -1.30
N ILE A 415 5.88 6.84 -1.30
CA ILE A 415 4.76 6.11 -0.72
C ILE A 415 4.58 4.76 -1.40
N PHE A 416 4.60 4.71 -2.73
CA PHE A 416 4.47 3.45 -3.48
C PHE A 416 5.61 2.47 -3.16
N ARG A 417 6.85 2.97 -3.01
CA ARG A 417 7.98 2.18 -2.53
C ARG A 417 7.71 1.55 -1.16
N HIS A 418 7.17 2.30 -0.21
CA HIS A 418 6.78 1.71 1.08
C HIS A 418 5.74 0.60 0.94
N LEU A 419 4.74 0.75 0.06
CA LEU A 419 3.75 -0.29 -0.18
C LEU A 419 4.38 -1.57 -0.76
N CYS A 420 5.38 -1.42 -1.64
CA CYS A 420 6.16 -2.54 -2.16
C CYS A 420 6.95 -3.25 -1.05
N ILE A 421 7.64 -2.47 -0.21
CA ILE A 421 8.43 -3.00 0.91
C ILE A 421 7.54 -3.75 1.92
N TRP A 422 6.29 -3.33 2.10
CA TRP A 422 5.35 -4.06 2.94
C TRP A 422 5.05 -5.46 2.38
N ASN A 423 4.97 -5.62 1.06
CA ASN A 423 4.88 -6.95 0.45
C ASN A 423 6.16 -7.76 0.71
N ASP A 424 7.33 -7.13 0.59
CA ASP A 424 8.63 -7.82 0.76
C ASP A 424 8.87 -8.29 2.19
N VAL A 425 8.46 -7.49 3.19
CA VAL A 425 8.53 -7.85 4.62
C VAL A 425 7.68 -9.09 4.91
N ASN A 426 6.47 -9.17 4.34
CA ASN A 426 5.58 -10.32 4.51
C ASN A 426 5.79 -11.41 3.45
N THR A 427 6.71 -11.21 2.50
CA THR A 427 6.93 -12.08 1.33
C THR A 427 5.66 -12.42 0.55
N ASN A 428 4.66 -11.53 0.58
CA ASN A 428 3.34 -11.76 0.01
C ASN A 428 2.63 -10.42 -0.23
N GLU A 429 1.70 -10.35 -1.19
CA GLU A 429 0.87 -9.17 -1.36
C GLU A 429 0.05 -8.91 -0.08
N ILE A 430 0.22 -7.72 0.51
CA ILE A 430 -0.57 -7.29 1.64
C ILE A 430 -1.96 -6.83 1.21
N VAL A 431 -2.95 -7.17 2.05
CA VAL A 431 -4.37 -6.92 1.83
C VAL A 431 -4.87 -5.83 2.77
N SER A 432 -4.41 -5.83 4.03
CA SER A 432 -4.70 -4.79 5.02
C SER A 432 -3.42 -4.12 5.52
N ALA A 433 -3.43 -2.78 5.51
CA ALA A 433 -2.29 -1.97 5.94
C ALA A 433 -2.19 -1.79 7.47
N ASN A 434 -3.16 -2.26 8.25
CA ASN A 434 -3.30 -1.88 9.67
C ASN A 434 -2.04 -2.15 10.50
N GLY A 435 -1.48 -3.36 10.42
CA GLY A 435 -0.30 -3.75 11.19
C GLY A 435 0.95 -2.94 10.84
N PHE A 436 1.10 -2.57 9.57
CA PHE A 436 2.17 -1.71 9.09
C PHE A 436 1.97 -0.26 9.52
N LEU A 437 0.77 0.29 9.40
CA LEU A 437 0.46 1.65 9.84
C LEU A 437 0.67 1.84 11.34
N ASP A 438 0.28 0.85 12.15
CA ASP A 438 0.46 0.89 13.60
C ASP A 438 1.93 0.95 14.01
N ARG A 439 2.84 0.42 13.19
CA ARG A 439 4.29 0.44 13.46
C ARG A 439 5.00 1.60 12.78
N PHE A 440 4.65 1.91 11.53
CA PHE A 440 5.51 2.69 10.65
C PHE A 440 4.86 3.95 10.06
N MET A 441 3.62 4.28 10.38
CA MET A 441 2.98 5.46 9.75
C MET A 441 3.81 6.75 9.90
N VAL A 442 4.40 6.97 11.08
CA VAL A 442 5.26 8.15 11.33
C VAL A 442 6.56 8.07 10.53
N HIS A 443 7.19 6.90 10.47
CA HIS A 443 8.43 6.69 9.70
C HIS A 443 8.19 6.86 8.19
N LEU A 444 7.12 6.25 7.65
CA LEU A 444 6.69 6.40 6.27
C LEU A 444 6.43 7.86 5.94
N PHE A 445 5.64 8.56 6.77
CA PHE A 445 5.32 9.95 6.52
C PHE A 445 6.58 10.82 6.50
N ASP A 446 7.47 10.62 7.46
CA ASP A 446 8.70 11.38 7.55
C ASP A 446 9.61 11.17 6.34
N ASP A 447 9.85 9.92 5.94
CA ASP A 447 10.64 9.57 4.75
C ASP A 447 10.07 10.19 3.47
N CYS A 448 8.73 10.14 3.33
CA CYS A 448 8.04 10.63 2.15
C CYS A 448 7.99 12.16 2.05
N TYR A 449 7.64 12.85 3.14
CA TYR A 449 7.31 14.27 3.11
C TYR A 449 8.43 15.19 3.59
N ASN A 450 9.26 14.73 4.52
CA ASN A 450 10.25 15.57 5.19
C ASN A 450 11.68 15.15 4.88
N ASP A 451 11.90 13.88 4.53
CA ASP A 451 13.23 13.28 4.34
C ASP A 451 14.18 13.68 5.48
N SER A 452 13.61 13.75 6.69
CA SER A 452 14.35 14.27 7.81
C SER A 452 15.28 13.14 8.22
N GLY A 453 16.58 13.26 7.97
CA GLY A 453 17.60 12.35 8.52
C GLY A 453 17.64 12.33 10.06
N ALA A 454 16.63 12.86 10.74
CA ALA A 454 16.44 12.82 12.17
C ALA A 454 16.37 11.37 12.66
N ILE A 455 17.31 11.03 13.51
CA ILE A 455 17.36 9.75 14.21
C ILE A 455 16.71 9.96 15.57
N ASN A 456 15.98 8.95 16.05
CA ASN A 456 15.44 9.00 17.40
C ASN A 456 16.56 9.19 18.43
N PRO A 457 16.27 9.77 19.61
CA PRO A 457 17.26 9.86 20.67
C PRO A 457 17.81 8.47 21.06
N ASP A 458 19.13 8.35 21.17
CA ASP A 458 19.79 7.08 21.54
C ASP A 458 19.33 6.55 22.91
N LYS A 459 18.96 7.46 23.81
CA LYS A 459 18.50 7.13 25.16
C LYS A 459 16.99 6.91 25.16
N GLU A 460 16.58 5.64 25.21
CA GLU A 460 15.18 5.24 25.32
C GLU A 460 14.45 5.91 26.50
N SER A 461 15.13 6.15 27.62
CA SER A 461 14.56 6.84 28.79
C SER A 461 13.98 8.22 28.45
N LEU A 462 14.59 8.95 27.51
CA LEU A 462 14.11 10.28 27.08
C LEU A 462 12.82 10.15 26.25
N ILE A 463 12.74 9.11 25.41
CA ILE A 463 11.53 8.80 24.63
C ILE A 463 10.39 8.47 25.60
N LEU A 464 10.65 7.61 26.58
CA LEU A 464 9.66 7.21 27.60
C LEU A 464 9.20 8.39 28.46
N GLU A 465 10.11 9.29 28.87
CA GLU A 465 9.76 10.50 29.62
C GLU A 465 8.76 11.37 28.84
N LYS A 466 9.06 11.66 27.57
CA LYS A 466 8.18 12.46 26.70
C LYS A 466 6.86 11.74 26.41
N MET A 467 6.92 10.43 26.17
CA MET A 467 5.73 9.59 25.98
C MET A 467 4.82 9.67 27.21
N HIS A 468 5.34 9.45 28.42
CA HIS A 468 4.57 9.50 29.66
C HIS A 468 3.97 10.89 29.90
N ARG A 469 4.71 11.97 29.59
CA ARG A 469 4.19 13.34 29.66
C ARG A 469 2.95 13.51 28.78
N TYR A 470 3.03 13.14 27.50
CA TYR A 470 1.91 13.29 26.57
C TYR A 470 0.74 12.34 26.84
N ILE A 471 1.01 11.12 27.33
CA ILE A 471 -0.04 10.26 27.89
C ILE A 471 -0.71 10.96 29.06
N GLY A 472 0.06 11.60 29.95
CA GLY A 472 -0.44 12.38 31.08
C GLY A 472 -1.36 13.54 30.67
N GLU A 473 -0.99 14.30 29.65
CA GLU A 473 -1.77 15.40 29.06
C GLU A 473 -3.08 14.91 28.41
N SER A 474 -3.07 13.71 27.82
CA SER A 474 -4.25 13.15 27.15
C SER A 474 -5.48 12.99 28.08
N PHE A 475 -5.27 12.85 29.39
CA PHE A 475 -6.35 12.78 30.39
C PHE A 475 -7.12 14.10 30.53
N ASP A 476 -6.49 15.23 30.22
CA ASP A 476 -7.16 16.53 30.27
C ASP A 476 -8.08 16.74 29.08
N PHE A 477 -7.72 16.17 27.93
CA PHE A 477 -8.47 16.30 26.67
C PHE A 477 -9.54 15.23 26.48
N PHE A 478 -9.27 13.99 26.87
CA PHE A 478 -10.11 12.82 26.53
C PHE A 478 -10.74 12.16 27.76
N LYS A 479 -11.36 12.97 28.62
CA LYS A 479 -11.99 12.50 29.87
C LYS A 479 -13.07 11.45 29.59
N THR A 480 -13.00 10.34 30.33
CA THR A 480 -14.08 9.36 30.41
C THR A 480 -14.96 9.63 31.64
N LEU A 481 -15.95 8.77 31.91
CA LEU A 481 -16.75 8.84 33.14
C LEU A 481 -15.89 8.72 34.41
N ALA A 482 -14.75 8.01 34.32
CA ALA A 482 -13.75 7.97 35.38
C ALA A 482 -12.64 8.98 35.04
N PRO A 483 -12.43 10.04 35.85
CA PRO A 483 -11.51 11.14 35.51
C PRO A 483 -10.04 10.69 35.44
N ASN A 484 -9.70 9.56 36.07
CA ASN A 484 -8.39 8.95 36.02
C ASN A 484 -8.24 7.91 34.91
N ARG A 485 -9.17 7.84 33.95
CA ARG A 485 -9.13 6.93 32.80
C ARG A 485 -9.31 7.65 31.48
N VAL A 486 -8.53 7.20 30.48
CA VAL A 486 -8.62 7.63 29.09
C VAL A 486 -8.66 6.39 28.18
N THR A 487 -9.33 6.53 27.03
CA THR A 487 -9.30 5.49 26.00
C THR A 487 -7.88 5.32 25.44
N ALA A 488 -7.40 4.08 25.33
CA ALA A 488 -6.04 3.80 24.87
C ALA A 488 -5.80 4.31 23.44
N SER A 489 -6.73 4.02 22.51
CA SER A 489 -6.65 4.52 21.13
C SER A 489 -6.51 6.03 21.02
N GLN A 490 -7.18 6.80 21.87
CA GLN A 490 -7.09 8.27 21.86
C GLN A 490 -5.77 8.76 22.43
N ALA A 491 -5.37 8.22 23.60
CA ALA A 491 -4.14 8.63 24.27
C ALA A 491 -2.89 8.26 23.46
N ALA A 492 -2.84 7.06 22.90
CA ALA A 492 -1.71 6.59 22.09
C ALA A 492 -1.61 7.34 20.76
N ASN A 493 -2.72 7.58 20.04
CA ASN A 493 -2.66 8.40 18.81
C ASN A 493 -2.28 9.86 19.10
N TYR A 494 -2.82 10.45 20.17
CA TYR A 494 -2.43 11.80 20.59
C TYR A 494 -0.92 11.88 20.87
N THR A 495 -0.41 10.94 21.66
CA THR A 495 1.00 10.85 22.03
C THR A 495 1.91 10.62 20.82
N LYS A 496 1.52 9.71 19.92
CA LYS A 496 2.23 9.42 18.65
C LYS A 496 2.45 10.71 17.85
N TYR A 497 1.40 11.49 17.64
CA TYR A 497 1.50 12.73 16.87
C TYR A 497 2.29 13.81 17.60
N LYS A 498 2.12 13.97 18.93
CA LYS A 498 2.89 14.96 19.71
C LYS A 498 4.39 14.65 19.72
N LEU A 499 4.76 13.39 19.95
CA LEU A 499 6.15 12.93 19.90
C LEU A 499 6.80 13.27 18.55
N TYR A 500 6.08 13.07 17.45
CA TYR A 500 6.61 13.38 16.13
C TYR A 500 6.68 14.88 15.84
N LEU A 501 5.58 15.61 16.08
CA LEU A 501 5.45 17.00 15.63
C LEU A 501 6.20 18.00 16.53
N ASP A 502 6.24 17.78 17.84
CA ASP A 502 6.98 18.65 18.77
C ASP A 502 8.45 18.22 18.91
N ASP A 503 8.65 16.91 19.05
CA ASP A 503 9.92 16.36 19.54
C ASP A 503 10.74 15.66 18.45
N ARG A 504 10.21 15.54 17.22
CA ARG A 504 10.82 14.79 16.10
C ARG A 504 11.14 13.33 16.43
N ILE A 505 10.43 12.76 17.40
CA ILE A 505 10.55 11.36 17.80
C ILE A 505 9.60 10.52 16.95
N LYS A 506 10.18 9.63 16.16
CA LYS A 506 9.51 8.76 15.21
C LYS A 506 9.19 7.43 15.89
N VAL A 507 8.00 7.30 16.43
CA VAL A 507 7.51 6.04 17.01
C VAL A 507 6.12 5.71 16.48
N GLY A 508 5.84 4.42 16.30
CA GLY A 508 4.53 3.92 15.92
C GLY A 508 3.53 3.93 17.07
N TYR A 509 2.25 3.76 16.73
CA TYR A 509 1.19 3.47 17.70
C TYR A 509 1.49 2.21 18.52
N GLN A 510 1.99 1.15 17.86
CA GLN A 510 2.31 -0.12 18.49
C GLN A 510 3.40 0.02 19.56
N TYR A 511 4.45 0.82 19.28
CA TYR A 511 5.51 1.08 20.25
C TYR A 511 4.96 1.63 21.58
N ILE A 512 4.02 2.58 21.50
CA ILE A 512 3.40 3.17 22.69
C ILE A 512 2.59 2.13 23.47
N LEU A 513 1.83 1.28 22.77
CA LEU A 513 1.06 0.22 23.43
C LEU A 513 1.94 -0.84 24.08
N ASP A 514 3.04 -1.23 23.42
CA ASP A 514 3.98 -2.22 23.94
C ASP A 514 4.60 -1.70 25.24
N LYS A 515 5.08 -0.45 25.25
CA LYS A 515 5.65 0.17 26.47
C LYS A 515 4.65 0.36 27.60
N LEU A 516 3.40 0.67 27.29
CA LEU A 516 2.35 0.73 28.31
C LEU A 516 1.94 -0.65 28.84
N SER A 517 2.28 -1.73 28.12
CA SER A 517 2.00 -3.12 28.51
C SER A 517 3.15 -3.75 29.30
N ASP A 518 4.32 -3.09 29.36
CA ASP A 518 5.49 -3.59 30.07
C ASP A 518 5.21 -3.72 31.57
N LYS A 519 5.75 -4.78 32.19
CA LYS A 519 5.54 -5.07 33.61
C LYS A 519 6.15 -4.02 34.54
N ASP A 520 7.14 -3.29 34.05
CA ASP A 520 7.85 -2.24 34.78
C ASP A 520 7.16 -0.87 34.64
N GLU A 521 6.00 -0.81 34.00
CA GLU A 521 5.20 0.43 33.92
C GLU A 521 4.53 0.74 35.27
N GLU A 522 5.09 1.74 35.97
CA GLU A 522 4.65 2.14 37.31
C GLU A 522 3.74 3.38 37.33
N LYS A 523 3.59 4.11 36.22
CA LYS A 523 2.78 5.34 36.17
C LYS A 523 1.37 5.09 35.69
N PHE A 524 1.17 4.07 34.87
CA PHE A 524 -0.10 3.80 34.22
C PHE A 524 -0.50 2.31 34.30
N ILE A 525 -1.81 2.06 34.42
CA ILE A 525 -2.38 0.73 34.21
C ILE A 525 -2.99 0.71 32.83
N PHE A 526 -2.43 -0.09 31.92
CA PHE A 526 -3.03 -0.38 30.63
C PHE A 526 -3.83 -1.68 30.69
N LYS A 527 -5.06 -1.65 30.16
CA LYS A 527 -5.86 -2.87 29.94
C LYS A 527 -6.48 -2.84 28.55
N PHE A 528 -6.06 -3.79 27.72
CA PHE A 528 -6.69 -4.07 26.44
C PHE A 528 -7.99 -4.87 26.64
N GLN A 529 -9.01 -4.57 25.83
CA GLN A 529 -10.30 -5.23 25.83
C GLN A 529 -10.61 -5.74 24.42
N GLU A 530 -10.35 -7.02 24.19
CA GLU A 530 -10.48 -7.66 22.87
C GLU A 530 -11.86 -7.45 22.23
N GLN A 531 -12.94 -7.49 23.03
CA GLN A 531 -14.31 -7.26 22.56
C GLN A 531 -14.53 -5.90 21.88
N TYR A 532 -13.72 -4.88 22.22
CA TYR A 532 -13.82 -3.55 21.65
C TYR A 532 -12.65 -3.22 20.70
N GLN A 533 -11.69 -4.14 20.55
CA GLN A 533 -10.42 -3.91 19.86
C GLN A 533 -9.75 -2.59 20.30
N ASP A 534 -9.89 -2.26 21.58
CA ASP A 534 -9.41 -1.03 22.21
C ASP A 534 -9.20 -1.30 23.71
N GLY A 535 -8.64 -0.34 24.43
CA GLY A 535 -8.41 -0.45 25.86
C GLY A 535 -8.63 0.85 26.60
N TYR A 536 -8.22 0.87 27.86
CA TYR A 536 -8.08 2.10 28.63
C TYR A 536 -6.72 2.16 29.31
N ILE A 537 -6.29 3.39 29.55
CA ILE A 537 -5.12 3.73 30.36
C ILE A 537 -5.65 4.41 31.62
N GLN A 538 -5.18 3.99 32.78
CA GLN A 538 -5.54 4.55 34.07
C GLN A 538 -4.30 5.10 34.78
N LYS A 539 -4.37 6.33 35.32
CA LYS A 539 -3.29 6.88 36.16
C LYS A 539 -3.21 6.12 37.49
N ILE A 540 -1.99 5.71 37.88
CA ILE A 540 -1.68 5.23 39.23
C ILE A 540 -1.47 6.47 40.12
N TYR A 541 -2.07 6.45 41.31
CA TYR A 541 -1.98 7.55 42.27
C TYR A 541 -0.88 7.31 43.28
#